data_AF-A0A2N2DUS3-F1
#
_entry.id   AF-A0A2N2DUS3-F1
#
_cell.length_a   1.000
_cell.length_b   1.000
_cell.length_c   1.000
_cell.angle_alpha   90.00
_cell.angle_beta   90.00
_cell.angle_gamma   90.00
#
_symmetry.space_group_name_H-M   'P 1'
#
loop_
_entity.id
_entity.type
_entity.pdbx_description
1 polymer ?
#
loop_
_entity_poly.entity_id
_entity_poly.type
_entity_poly.pdbx_seq_one_letter_code
_entity_poly.pdbx_strand_id
1 'polypeptide(L)'
;MGSFTFTMTAIPGSPQIQNLIPTNYFGTNAMAAPIMGTVGALIMLVGGMLWLTWREKQYNAKGVVFIEPEKKVAEGNGEKLPHWALSLLPLLVVVLTLNVANIIGKETFTELLGRAPFSIIESLVFGIVLAIVLFWKRMPNVVTTVNAGAAGSVLAIINTSAAVGFGAVVRAVPGFATLKDFVLGIEGNPLISEAVAVNILAGATGSASGGMGIALEALGANFVALSESSGIPLAAFHRIASMSSGGLDTLPHNGAVLTLLAVTAMTHKDSYLDIFMVATLIPIVSVIVGIMMAAVNLI
;
A
#
# COMPACT_ATOMS: atom_id res chain seq x y z
N MET A 1 -7.54 -4.57 -9.16
CA MET A 1 -6.34 -3.91 -9.74
C MET A 1 -5.79 -2.88 -8.77
N GLY A 2 -6.13 -1.58 -8.89
CA GLY A 2 -5.46 -0.52 -8.12
C GLY A 2 -5.45 -0.72 -6.60
N SER A 3 -6.60 -1.05 -6.01
CA SER A 3 -6.77 -1.20 -4.55
C SER A 3 -5.82 -2.20 -3.88
N PHE A 4 -5.22 -3.12 -4.63
CA PHE A 4 -4.33 -4.17 -4.11
C PHE A 4 -2.90 -4.08 -4.67
N THR A 5 -2.61 -3.19 -5.64
CA THR A 5 -1.35 -3.25 -6.40
C THR A 5 -0.68 -1.88 -6.54
N PHE A 6 -0.53 -1.37 -7.75
CA PHE A 6 0.35 -0.24 -8.08
C PHE A 6 0.03 1.02 -7.28
N THR A 7 -1.26 1.35 -7.09
CA THR A 7 -1.63 2.53 -6.29
C THR A 7 -1.38 2.34 -4.81
N MET A 8 -1.44 1.10 -4.31
CA MET A 8 -1.24 0.75 -2.90
C MET A 8 0.25 0.77 -2.53
N THR A 9 1.13 0.19 -3.35
CA THR A 9 2.51 -0.12 -2.93
C THR A 9 3.61 0.49 -3.78
N ALA A 10 3.35 0.79 -5.07
CA ALA A 10 4.42 1.12 -6.00
C ALA A 10 4.53 2.63 -6.29
N ILE A 11 3.40 3.35 -6.43
CA ILE A 11 3.42 4.77 -6.81
C ILE A 11 4.15 5.62 -5.76
N PRO A 12 5.23 6.34 -6.13
CA PRO A 12 5.93 7.26 -5.25
C PRO A 12 5.05 8.45 -4.85
N GLY A 13 5.18 8.89 -3.59
CA GLY A 13 4.45 10.04 -3.05
C GLY A 13 2.97 9.76 -2.77
N SER A 14 2.46 8.55 -3.02
CA SER A 14 1.08 8.23 -2.66
C SER A 14 0.90 8.22 -1.14
N PRO A 15 -0.23 8.72 -0.61
CA PRO A 15 -0.49 8.80 0.83
C PRO A 15 -0.93 7.44 1.41
N GLN A 16 -0.43 6.34 0.86
CA GLN A 16 -0.77 4.99 1.29
C GLN A 16 0.11 4.57 2.46
N ILE A 17 -0.47 3.84 3.40
CA ILE A 17 0.23 3.40 4.62
C ILE A 17 1.50 2.60 4.30
N GLN A 18 1.51 1.85 3.19
CA GLN A 18 2.66 1.07 2.72
C GLN A 18 3.87 1.95 2.34
N ASN A 19 3.65 3.18 1.87
CA ASN A 19 4.71 4.15 1.61
C ASN A 19 5.10 4.96 2.86
N LEU A 20 4.33 4.88 3.94
CA LEU A 20 4.56 5.65 5.17
C LEU A 20 5.20 4.81 6.27
N ILE A 21 4.92 3.51 6.34
CA ILE A 21 5.56 2.62 7.32
C ILE A 21 7.08 2.69 7.21
N PRO A 22 7.72 2.56 6.02
CA PRO A 22 9.18 2.54 5.94
C PRO A 22 9.84 3.87 6.30
N THR A 23 9.13 5.00 6.26
CA THR A 23 9.72 6.31 6.61
C THR A 23 10.18 6.35 8.06
N ASN A 24 9.47 5.65 8.95
CA ASN A 24 9.79 5.60 10.38
C ASN A 24 11.04 4.76 10.68
N TYR A 25 11.39 3.81 9.81
CA TYR A 25 12.54 2.91 10.01
C TYR A 25 13.77 3.37 9.24
N PHE A 26 13.58 3.96 8.07
CA PHE A 26 14.66 4.29 7.15
C PHE A 26 14.96 5.79 7.05
N GLY A 27 14.22 6.66 7.75
CA GLY A 27 14.42 8.12 7.68
C GLY A 27 14.15 8.73 6.29
N THR A 28 13.48 7.97 5.42
CA THR A 28 13.12 8.36 4.05
C THR A 28 11.76 9.07 4.04
N ASN A 29 11.23 9.41 2.85
CA ASN A 29 9.90 9.99 2.68
C ASN A 29 9.07 9.13 1.70
N ALA A 30 7.78 9.45 1.53
CA ALA A 30 6.89 8.71 0.64
C ALA A 30 7.35 8.69 -0.85
N MET A 31 8.24 9.60 -1.24
CA MET A 31 8.79 9.73 -2.59
C MET A 31 10.05 8.84 -2.81
N ALA A 32 10.47 8.04 -1.82
CA ALA A 32 11.68 7.24 -1.90
C ALA A 32 11.75 6.34 -3.15
N ALA A 33 12.92 6.31 -3.79
CA ALA A 33 13.20 5.56 -5.03
C ALA A 33 12.11 5.73 -6.10
N PRO A 34 11.97 6.95 -6.66
CA PRO A 34 10.86 7.29 -7.55
C PRO A 34 10.94 6.53 -8.88
N ILE A 35 12.13 6.20 -9.37
CA ILE A 35 12.31 5.46 -10.63
C ILE A 35 11.85 4.01 -10.40
N MET A 36 12.35 3.36 -9.35
CA MET A 36 11.93 2.00 -8.98
C MET A 36 10.42 1.92 -8.78
N GLY A 37 9.83 2.84 -8.02
CA GLY A 37 8.39 2.84 -7.76
C GLY A 37 7.55 3.06 -9.02
N THR A 38 7.98 3.95 -9.91
CA THR A 38 7.28 4.20 -11.17
C THR A 38 7.34 2.99 -12.09
N VAL A 39 8.52 2.36 -12.24
CA VAL A 39 8.66 1.14 -13.04
C VAL A 39 7.83 0.00 -12.45
N GLY A 40 7.85 -0.19 -11.13
CA GLY A 40 7.04 -1.21 -10.49
C GLY A 40 5.53 -0.95 -10.67
N ALA A 41 5.10 0.30 -10.57
CA ALA A 41 3.71 0.69 -10.81
C ALA A 41 3.29 0.39 -12.26
N LEU A 42 4.16 0.64 -13.24
CA LEU A 42 3.93 0.32 -14.64
C LEU A 42 3.84 -1.19 -14.88
N ILE A 43 4.71 -2.00 -14.28
CA ILE A 43 4.67 -3.46 -14.39
C ILE A 43 3.33 -3.99 -13.85
N MET A 44 2.94 -3.53 -12.66
CA MET A 44 1.69 -3.94 -12.04
C MET A 44 0.46 -3.49 -12.83
N LEU A 45 0.46 -2.26 -13.35
CA LEU A 45 -0.64 -1.71 -14.15
C LEU A 45 -0.74 -2.42 -15.50
N VAL A 46 0.34 -2.41 -16.29
CA VAL A 46 0.35 -2.98 -17.64
C VAL A 46 0.18 -4.48 -17.58
N GLY A 47 0.94 -5.19 -16.74
CA GLY A 47 0.84 -6.64 -16.58
C GLY A 47 -0.57 -7.07 -16.17
N GLY A 48 -1.18 -6.37 -15.21
CA GLY A 48 -2.54 -6.69 -14.77
C GLY A 48 -3.59 -6.39 -15.83
N MET A 49 -3.47 -5.27 -16.55
CA MET A 49 -4.37 -4.95 -17.66
C MET A 49 -4.24 -5.95 -18.81
N LEU A 50 -3.03 -6.38 -19.14
CA LEU A 50 -2.80 -7.42 -20.15
C LEU A 50 -3.43 -8.75 -19.74
N TRP A 51 -3.26 -9.17 -18.48
CA TRP A 51 -3.90 -10.38 -17.95
C TRP A 51 -5.42 -10.29 -18.05
N LEU A 52 -6.01 -9.21 -17.54
CA LEU A 52 -7.47 -9.03 -17.55
C LEU A 52 -8.04 -8.95 -18.96
N THR A 53 -7.38 -8.24 -19.87
CA THR A 53 -7.78 -8.15 -21.29
C THR A 53 -7.69 -9.53 -21.97
N TRP A 54 -6.66 -10.31 -21.65
CA TRP A 54 -6.53 -11.67 -22.16
C TRP A 54 -7.67 -12.56 -21.63
N ARG A 55 -8.00 -12.48 -20.34
CA ARG A 55 -9.10 -13.24 -19.72
C ARG A 55 -10.45 -12.85 -20.28
N GLU A 56 -10.71 -11.57 -20.47
CA GLU A 56 -11.91 -11.04 -21.12
C GLU A 56 -12.10 -11.67 -22.51
N LYS A 57 -11.06 -11.65 -23.36
CA LYS A 57 -11.12 -12.25 -24.69
C LYS A 57 -11.44 -13.75 -24.64
N GLN A 58 -10.87 -14.47 -23.68
CA GLN A 58 -11.15 -15.90 -23.48
C GLN A 58 -12.61 -16.15 -23.05
N TYR A 59 -13.16 -15.32 -22.17
CA TYR A 59 -14.55 -15.42 -21.73
C TYR A 59 -15.53 -15.07 -22.84
N ASN A 60 -15.27 -14.00 -23.59
CA ASN A 60 -16.07 -13.60 -24.75
C ASN A 60 -16.09 -14.68 -25.82
N ALA A 61 -14.94 -15.31 -26.13
CA ALA A 61 -14.86 -16.42 -27.09
C ALA A 61 -15.67 -17.65 -26.65
N LYS A 62 -15.85 -17.83 -25.34
CA LYS A 62 -16.68 -18.91 -24.76
C LYS A 62 -18.15 -18.52 -24.60
N GLY A 63 -18.54 -17.31 -25.00
CA GLY A 63 -19.90 -16.79 -24.83
C GLY A 63 -20.31 -16.59 -23.36
N VAL A 64 -19.34 -16.49 -22.45
CA VAL A 64 -19.63 -16.22 -21.03
C VAL A 64 -20.01 -14.76 -20.89
N VAL A 65 -21.24 -14.52 -20.45
CA VAL A 65 -21.78 -13.18 -20.20
C VAL A 65 -21.80 -12.87 -18.70
N PHE A 66 -21.91 -11.58 -18.37
CA PHE A 66 -22.11 -11.17 -16.98
C PHE A 66 -23.41 -11.76 -16.44
N ILE A 67 -23.32 -12.48 -15.32
CA ILE A 67 -24.47 -13.02 -14.60
C ILE A 67 -24.73 -12.08 -13.43
N GLU A 68 -25.91 -11.49 -13.39
CA GLU A 68 -26.28 -10.59 -12.29
C GLU A 68 -26.38 -11.39 -10.97
N PRO A 69 -25.64 -11.00 -9.92
CA PRO A 69 -25.69 -11.75 -8.66
C PRO A 69 -27.05 -11.61 -7.96
N GLU A 70 -27.51 -12.67 -7.30
CA GLU A 70 -28.81 -12.69 -6.60
C GLU A 70 -28.89 -11.65 -5.47
N LYS A 71 -27.75 -11.31 -4.86
CA LYS A 71 -27.65 -10.23 -3.87
C LYS A 71 -27.46 -8.90 -4.57
N LYS A 72 -28.54 -8.15 -4.75
CA LYS A 72 -28.47 -6.75 -5.20
C LYS A 72 -27.75 -5.89 -4.16
N VAL A 73 -26.64 -5.27 -4.55
CA VAL A 73 -26.07 -4.13 -3.84
C VAL A 73 -27.03 -2.96 -4.01
N ALA A 74 -27.28 -2.17 -2.96
CA ALA A 74 -28.26 -1.09 -3.00
C ALA A 74 -28.06 -0.20 -4.24
N GLU A 75 -29.08 -0.14 -5.11
CA GLU A 75 -29.10 0.79 -6.25
C GLU A 75 -29.06 2.23 -5.71
N GLY A 76 -28.18 3.06 -6.27
CA GLY A 76 -28.08 4.45 -5.87
C GLY A 76 -29.40 5.20 -6.11
N ASN A 77 -29.83 6.03 -5.16
CA ASN A 77 -31.15 6.67 -5.08
C ASN A 77 -31.49 7.70 -6.18
N GLY A 78 -30.84 7.67 -7.35
CA GLY A 78 -31.10 8.61 -8.46
C GLY A 78 -30.80 10.08 -8.14
N GLU A 79 -30.10 10.36 -7.03
CA GLU A 79 -29.76 11.72 -6.62
C GLU A 79 -28.78 12.38 -7.60
N LYS A 80 -28.96 13.68 -7.85
CA LYS A 80 -27.99 14.48 -8.62
C LYS A 80 -26.67 14.52 -7.86
N LEU A 81 -25.69 13.73 -8.27
CA LEU A 81 -24.35 13.68 -7.70
C LEU A 81 -23.59 15.00 -7.93
N PRO A 82 -22.61 15.36 -7.07
CA PRO A 82 -21.74 16.50 -7.33
C PRO A 82 -20.89 16.24 -8.56
N HIS A 83 -20.37 17.32 -9.17
CA HIS A 83 -19.43 17.19 -10.28
C HIS A 83 -18.20 16.38 -9.82
N TRP A 84 -17.80 15.36 -10.57
CA TRP A 84 -16.74 14.42 -10.19
C TRP A 84 -15.42 15.12 -9.81
N ALA A 85 -15.09 16.23 -10.47
CA ALA A 85 -13.89 17.02 -10.15
C ALA A 85 -13.90 17.57 -8.71
N LEU A 86 -15.07 17.91 -8.16
CA LEU A 86 -15.17 18.37 -6.76
C LEU A 86 -14.82 17.24 -5.77
N SER A 87 -15.15 16.00 -6.12
CA SER A 87 -14.81 14.82 -5.30
C SER A 87 -13.31 14.49 -5.32
N LEU A 88 -12.57 14.97 -6.32
CA LEU A 88 -11.12 14.80 -6.40
C LEU A 88 -10.34 15.84 -5.58
N LEU A 89 -10.92 17.02 -5.34
CA LEU A 89 -10.21 18.11 -4.66
C LEU A 89 -9.68 17.72 -3.26
N PRO A 90 -10.46 17.06 -2.37
CA PRO A 90 -9.94 16.60 -1.09
C PRO A 90 -8.73 15.67 -1.23
N LEU A 91 -8.78 14.73 -2.18
CA LEU A 91 -7.68 13.78 -2.42
C LEU A 91 -6.43 14.50 -2.95
N LEU A 92 -6.60 15.42 -3.90
CA LEU A 92 -5.51 16.23 -4.43
C LEU A 92 -4.85 17.06 -3.34
N VAL A 93 -5.63 17.67 -2.45
CA VAL A 93 -5.09 18.42 -1.31
C VAL A 93 -4.23 17.54 -0.42
N VAL A 94 -4.67 16.32 -0.08
CA VAL A 94 -3.85 15.39 0.73
C VAL A 94 -2.52 15.08 0.02
N VAL A 95 -2.56 14.73 -1.26
CA VAL A 95 -1.35 14.39 -2.04
C VAL A 95 -0.40 15.58 -2.14
N LEU A 96 -0.92 16.76 -2.43
CA LEU A 96 -0.13 17.98 -2.58
C LEU A 96 0.47 18.42 -1.25
N THR A 97 -0.32 18.47 -0.18
CA THR A 97 0.16 18.90 1.14
C THR A 97 1.19 17.93 1.73
N LEU A 98 1.04 16.62 1.51
CA LEU A 98 2.04 15.63 1.94
C LEU A 98 3.38 15.80 1.21
N ASN A 99 3.34 16.17 -0.07
CA ASN A 99 4.53 16.22 -0.92
C ASN A 99 5.08 17.63 -1.17
N VAL A 100 4.42 18.68 -0.68
CA VAL A 100 4.76 20.08 -0.98
C VAL A 100 6.22 20.40 -0.67
N ALA A 101 6.75 19.94 0.47
CA ALA A 101 8.14 20.18 0.84
C ALA A 101 9.15 19.42 -0.04
N ASN A 102 8.73 18.30 -0.63
CA ASN A 102 9.55 17.60 -1.63
C ASN A 102 9.51 18.32 -3.00
N ILE A 103 8.43 19.06 -3.29
CA ILE A 103 8.26 19.80 -4.55
C ILE A 103 9.03 21.13 -4.51
N ILE A 104 8.89 21.91 -3.44
CA ILE A 104 9.49 23.27 -3.35
C ILE A 104 10.86 23.29 -2.66
N GLY A 105 11.29 22.16 -2.10
CA GLY A 105 12.49 22.06 -1.27
C GLY A 105 12.19 22.21 0.22
N LYS A 106 12.75 21.32 1.04
CA LYS A 106 12.52 21.31 2.50
C LYS A 106 13.00 22.60 3.18
N GLU A 107 14.13 23.13 2.72
CA GLU A 107 14.70 24.39 3.24
C GLU A 107 13.78 25.57 2.92
N THR A 108 13.40 25.73 1.65
CA THR A 108 12.44 26.73 1.19
C THR A 108 11.12 26.67 1.94
N PHE A 109 10.58 25.46 2.16
CA PHE A 109 9.35 25.27 2.92
C PHE A 109 9.51 25.75 4.37
N THR A 110 10.62 25.38 5.00
CA THR A 110 10.91 25.74 6.39
C THR A 110 11.13 27.25 6.54
N GLU A 111 11.80 27.89 5.59
CA GLU A 111 12.00 29.34 5.57
C GLU A 111 10.69 30.09 5.36
N LEU A 112 9.84 29.64 4.43
CA LEU A 112 8.58 30.30 4.10
C LEU A 112 7.54 30.21 5.22
N LEU A 113 7.47 29.06 5.90
CA LEU A 113 6.42 28.78 6.89
C LEU A 113 6.92 28.74 8.34
N GLY A 114 8.24 28.80 8.57
CA GLY A 114 8.84 28.78 9.90
C GLY A 114 8.63 27.46 10.65
N ARG A 115 8.38 26.35 9.95
CA ARG A 115 8.00 25.06 10.55
C ARG A 115 8.44 23.87 9.71
N ALA A 116 8.45 22.70 10.35
CA ALA A 116 8.69 21.44 9.65
C ALA A 116 7.59 21.12 8.60
N PRO A 117 7.94 20.33 7.56
CA PRO A 117 6.98 19.83 6.58
C PRO A 117 5.74 19.20 7.22
N PHE A 118 4.60 19.32 6.54
CA PHE A 118 3.35 18.72 7.01
C PHE A 118 3.48 17.21 7.17
N SER A 119 2.99 16.71 8.30
CA SER A 119 2.81 15.28 8.51
C SER A 119 1.62 14.75 7.70
N ILE A 120 1.54 13.42 7.57
CA ILE A 120 0.37 12.78 6.95
C ILE A 120 -0.94 13.11 7.68
N ILE A 121 -0.90 13.21 9.02
CA ILE A 121 -2.09 13.52 9.83
C ILE A 121 -2.62 14.90 9.44
N GLU A 122 -1.75 15.89 9.34
CA GLU A 122 -2.13 17.25 8.94
C GLU A 122 -2.66 17.28 7.51
N SER A 123 -2.00 16.57 6.59
CA SER A 123 -2.42 16.45 5.19
C SER A 123 -3.83 15.85 5.07
N LEU A 124 -4.12 14.80 5.85
CA LEU A 124 -5.44 14.18 5.93
C LEU A 124 -6.48 15.10 6.55
N VAL A 125 -6.14 15.85 7.59
CA VAL A 125 -7.03 16.85 8.21
C VAL A 125 -7.43 17.92 7.20
N PHE A 126 -6.50 18.44 6.39
CA PHE A 126 -6.84 19.40 5.33
C PHE A 126 -7.81 18.80 4.31
N GLY A 127 -7.59 17.54 3.90
CA GLY A 127 -8.51 16.83 3.02
C GLY A 127 -9.91 16.66 3.62
N ILE A 128 -9.99 16.24 4.89
CA ILE A 128 -11.26 16.05 5.61
C ILE A 128 -12.02 17.37 5.75
N VAL A 129 -11.33 18.44 6.17
CA VAL A 129 -11.94 19.77 6.31
C VAL A 129 -12.47 20.25 4.97
N LEU A 130 -11.70 20.11 3.88
CA LEU A 130 -12.16 20.50 2.56
C LEU A 130 -13.37 19.67 2.11
N ALA A 131 -13.38 18.36 2.35
CA ALA A 131 -14.53 17.51 2.03
C ALA A 131 -15.79 17.94 2.79
N ILE A 132 -15.65 18.27 4.08
CA ILE A 132 -16.75 18.79 4.90
C ILE A 132 -17.27 20.11 4.35
N VAL A 133 -16.39 21.04 3.95
CA VAL A 133 -16.79 22.34 3.39
C VAL A 133 -17.49 22.16 2.03
N LEU A 134 -16.92 21.37 1.11
CA LEU A 134 -17.47 21.18 -0.24
C LEU A 134 -18.82 20.45 -0.22
N PHE A 135 -19.00 19.50 0.71
CA PHE A 135 -20.17 18.62 0.76
C PHE A 135 -21.07 18.86 1.96
N TRP A 136 -20.92 19.99 2.68
CA TRP A 136 -21.68 20.31 3.89
C TRP A 136 -23.19 20.10 3.76
N LYS A 137 -23.77 20.57 2.65
CA LYS A 137 -25.23 20.49 2.38
C LYS A 137 -25.70 19.09 1.95
N ARG A 138 -24.78 18.18 1.64
CA ARG A 138 -25.07 16.81 1.18
C ARG A 138 -24.89 15.78 2.30
N MET A 139 -24.27 16.16 3.41
CA MET A 139 -24.18 15.29 4.57
C MET A 139 -25.52 15.31 5.33
N PRO A 140 -26.11 14.15 5.68
CA PRO A 140 -27.33 14.11 6.46
C PRO A 140 -27.19 14.84 7.80
N ASN A 141 -26.06 14.59 8.48
CA ASN A 141 -25.62 15.32 9.65
C ASN A 141 -24.09 15.17 9.79
N VAL A 142 -23.39 16.31 9.82
CA VAL A 142 -21.91 16.34 9.81
C VAL A 142 -21.32 15.61 11.02
N VAL A 143 -21.89 15.79 12.21
CA VAL A 143 -21.41 15.15 13.44
C VAL A 143 -21.54 13.64 13.34
N THR A 144 -22.70 13.13 12.91
CA THR A 144 -22.90 11.68 12.77
C THR A 144 -22.01 11.09 11.67
N THR A 145 -21.81 11.81 10.57
CA THR A 145 -20.93 11.38 9.47
C THR A 145 -19.48 11.30 9.93
N VAL A 146 -18.98 12.31 10.64
CA VAL A 146 -17.62 12.32 11.20
C VAL A 146 -17.46 11.22 12.24
N ASN A 147 -18.44 11.03 13.13
CA ASN A 147 -18.42 9.96 14.13
C ASN A 147 -18.40 8.57 13.48
N ALA A 148 -19.17 8.35 12.42
CA ALA A 148 -19.15 7.10 11.68
C ALA A 148 -17.78 6.83 11.03
N GLY A 149 -17.15 7.85 10.44
CA GLY A 149 -15.80 7.77 9.91
C GLY A 149 -14.76 7.46 10.99
N ALA A 150 -14.84 8.14 12.13
CA ALA A 150 -13.97 7.91 13.28
C ALA A 150 -14.11 6.48 13.81
N ALA A 151 -15.35 5.99 14.01
CA ALA A 151 -15.61 4.62 14.43
C ALA A 151 -15.09 3.58 13.42
N GLY A 152 -15.27 3.84 12.12
CA GLY A 152 -14.74 2.98 11.05
C GLY A 152 -13.21 2.88 11.03
N SER A 153 -12.51 3.90 11.52
CA SER A 153 -11.04 3.91 11.58
C SER A 153 -10.44 3.07 12.73
N VAL A 154 -11.23 2.75 13.75
CA VAL A 154 -10.75 2.09 14.99
C VAL A 154 -10.09 0.75 14.70
N LEU A 155 -10.70 -0.08 13.85
CA LEU A 155 -10.13 -1.39 13.48
C LEU A 155 -8.77 -1.26 12.78
N ALA A 156 -8.63 -0.27 11.89
CA ALA A 156 -7.37 -0.03 11.19
C ALA A 156 -6.25 0.40 12.15
N ILE A 157 -6.57 1.25 13.13
CA ILE A 157 -5.63 1.68 14.18
C ILE A 157 -5.22 0.48 15.05
N ILE A 158 -6.20 -0.30 15.54
CA ILE A 158 -5.93 -1.48 16.39
C ILE A 158 -5.01 -2.47 15.68
N ASN A 159 -5.26 -2.78 14.40
CA ASN A 159 -4.43 -3.71 13.63
C ASN A 159 -2.98 -3.21 13.51
N THR A 160 -2.79 -1.91 13.28
CA THR A 160 -1.45 -1.32 13.18
C THR A 160 -0.73 -1.33 14.52
N SER A 161 -1.41 -0.97 15.61
CA SER A 161 -0.85 -1.02 16.97
C SER A 161 -0.53 -2.45 17.41
N ALA A 162 -1.38 -3.41 17.06
CA ALA A 162 -1.16 -4.82 17.34
C ALA A 162 0.08 -5.36 16.59
N ALA A 163 0.30 -4.93 15.34
CA ALA A 163 1.50 -5.28 14.59
C ALA A 163 2.79 -4.78 15.27
N VAL A 164 2.80 -3.54 15.77
CA VAL A 164 3.93 -2.98 16.53
C VAL A 164 4.15 -3.75 17.84
N GLY A 165 3.07 -4.02 18.60
CA GLY A 165 3.15 -4.80 19.83
C GLY A 165 3.64 -6.23 19.60
N PHE A 166 3.16 -6.88 18.54
CA PHE A 166 3.62 -8.21 18.13
C PHE A 166 5.10 -8.20 17.74
N GLY A 167 5.55 -7.22 16.94
CA GLY A 167 6.95 -7.07 16.56
C GLY A 167 7.87 -6.93 17.78
N ALA A 168 7.47 -6.14 18.78
CA ALA A 168 8.20 -5.98 20.04
C ALA A 168 8.31 -7.29 20.83
N VAL A 169 7.22 -8.08 20.91
CA VAL A 169 7.23 -9.40 21.56
C VAL A 169 8.11 -10.38 20.78
N VAL A 170 7.98 -10.41 19.45
CA VAL A 170 8.79 -11.26 18.58
C VAL A 170 10.27 -10.96 18.78
N ARG A 171 10.70 -9.70 18.81
CA ARG A 171 12.11 -9.33 19.07
C ARG A 171 12.63 -9.81 20.43
N ALA A 172 11.76 -9.93 21.43
CA ALA A 172 12.14 -10.31 22.79
C ALA A 172 12.25 -11.82 23.02
N VAL A 173 11.65 -12.66 22.16
CA VAL A 173 11.68 -14.12 22.35
C VAL A 173 12.96 -14.76 21.79
N PRO A 174 13.49 -15.83 22.41
CA PRO A 174 14.72 -16.48 21.96
C PRO A 174 14.69 -16.98 20.50
N GLY A 175 13.52 -17.39 20.01
CA GLY A 175 13.34 -17.87 18.64
C GLY A 175 13.56 -16.79 17.57
N PHE A 176 13.61 -15.51 17.96
CA PHE A 176 13.90 -14.41 17.04
C PHE A 176 15.29 -14.53 16.41
N ALA A 177 16.27 -15.02 17.16
CA ALA A 177 17.63 -15.21 16.62
C ALA A 177 17.58 -16.15 15.41
N THR A 178 16.85 -17.26 15.49
CA THR A 178 16.68 -18.21 14.38
C THR A 178 15.99 -17.58 13.18
N LEU A 179 14.92 -16.79 13.39
CA LEU A 179 14.24 -16.08 12.30
C LEU A 179 15.16 -15.06 11.64
N LYS A 180 15.87 -14.27 12.45
CA LYS A 180 16.85 -13.29 11.99
C LYS A 180 17.95 -13.95 11.19
N ASP A 181 18.52 -15.05 11.68
CA ASP A 181 19.61 -15.76 11.00
C ASP A 181 19.13 -16.42 9.70
N PHE A 182 17.89 -16.94 9.66
CA PHE A 182 17.28 -17.45 8.43
C PHE A 182 17.12 -16.34 7.38
N VAL A 183 16.56 -15.19 7.77
CA VAL A 183 16.30 -14.07 6.86
C VAL A 183 17.60 -13.42 6.41
N LEU A 184 18.52 -13.12 7.33
CA LEU A 184 19.79 -12.46 7.04
C LEU A 184 20.83 -13.41 6.43
N GLY A 185 20.66 -14.72 6.60
CA GLY A 185 21.49 -15.77 5.99
C GLY A 185 21.18 -16.01 4.52
N ILE A 186 20.20 -15.32 3.94
CA ILE A 186 19.99 -15.29 2.50
C ILE A 186 21.18 -14.56 1.87
N GLU A 187 22.14 -15.34 1.37
CA GLU A 187 23.32 -14.81 0.68
C GLU A 187 22.92 -14.03 -0.57
N GLY A 188 23.63 -12.92 -0.82
CA GLY A 188 23.44 -12.08 -2.01
C GLY A 188 22.97 -10.66 -1.66
N ASN A 189 22.00 -10.16 -2.43
CA ASN A 189 21.55 -8.78 -2.32
C ASN A 189 20.64 -8.60 -1.07
N PRO A 190 20.97 -7.70 -0.12
CA PRO A 190 20.15 -7.43 1.07
C PRO A 190 18.68 -7.12 0.81
N LEU A 191 18.35 -6.54 -0.35
CA LEU A 191 16.98 -6.28 -0.76
C LEU A 191 16.17 -7.56 -1.01
N ILE A 192 16.81 -8.67 -1.36
CA ILE A 192 16.16 -9.98 -1.49
C ILE A 192 15.72 -10.45 -0.10
N SER A 193 16.61 -10.34 0.89
CA SER A 193 16.32 -10.71 2.28
C SER A 193 15.13 -9.92 2.83
N GLU A 194 15.13 -8.60 2.62
CA GLU A 194 14.01 -7.73 2.98
C GLU A 194 12.72 -8.12 2.25
N ALA A 195 12.78 -8.28 0.93
CA ALA A 195 11.62 -8.61 0.11
C ALA A 195 10.96 -9.92 0.53
N VAL A 196 11.76 -10.94 0.84
CA VAL A 196 11.29 -12.25 1.31
C VAL A 196 10.66 -12.11 2.70
N ALA A 197 11.32 -11.42 3.63
CA ALA A 197 10.80 -11.23 4.98
C ALA A 197 9.44 -10.51 4.98
N VAL A 198 9.35 -9.39 4.24
CA VAL A 198 8.12 -8.61 4.12
C VAL A 198 7.01 -9.42 3.45
N ASN A 199 7.29 -10.13 2.35
CA ASN A 199 6.28 -10.95 1.67
C ASN A 199 5.77 -12.08 2.55
N ILE A 200 6.66 -12.85 3.20
CA ILE A 200 6.26 -13.98 4.04
C ILE A 200 5.37 -13.49 5.19
N LEU A 201 5.73 -12.39 5.85
CA LEU A 201 4.92 -11.86 6.95
C LEU A 201 3.62 -11.23 6.45
N ALA A 202 3.62 -10.55 5.30
CA ALA A 202 2.40 -10.04 4.67
C ALA A 202 1.44 -11.19 4.31
N GLY A 203 1.97 -12.29 3.79
CA GLY A 203 1.18 -13.47 3.45
C GLY A 203 0.74 -14.30 4.65
N ALA A 204 1.54 -14.39 5.71
CA ALA A 204 1.13 -15.07 6.94
C ALA A 204 0.02 -14.31 7.69
N THR A 205 0.04 -12.97 7.60
CA THR A 205 -0.96 -12.11 8.24
C THR A 205 -2.17 -11.83 7.36
N GLY A 206 -2.08 -12.09 6.05
CA GLY A 206 -3.08 -11.67 5.07
C GLY A 206 -3.26 -10.16 5.03
N SER A 207 -2.21 -9.39 5.33
CA SER A 207 -2.24 -7.92 5.46
C SER A 207 -0.93 -7.30 5.01
N ALA A 208 -0.96 -6.46 3.97
CA ALA A 208 0.21 -5.76 3.48
C ALA A 208 0.87 -4.87 4.54
N SER A 209 0.08 -3.97 5.14
CA SER A 209 0.58 -3.04 6.17
C SER A 209 0.95 -3.77 7.47
N GLY A 210 0.17 -4.76 7.88
CA GLY A 210 0.45 -5.57 9.06
C GLY A 210 1.76 -6.34 8.93
N GLY A 211 1.94 -7.10 7.85
CA GLY A 211 3.15 -7.90 7.63
C GLY A 211 4.41 -7.07 7.43
N MET A 212 4.35 -5.97 6.66
CA MET A 212 5.48 -5.04 6.53
C MET A 212 5.82 -4.39 7.87
N GLY A 213 4.80 -3.97 8.63
CA GLY A 213 4.98 -3.41 9.97
C GLY A 213 5.71 -4.37 10.88
N ILE A 214 5.29 -5.63 10.95
CA ILE A 214 5.98 -6.67 11.74
C ILE A 214 7.41 -6.89 11.24
N ALA A 215 7.62 -6.95 9.92
CA ALA A 215 8.94 -7.18 9.34
C ALA A 215 9.93 -6.07 9.69
N LEU A 216 9.53 -4.80 9.52
CA LEU A 216 10.40 -3.65 9.79
C LEU A 216 10.53 -3.38 11.29
N GLU A 217 9.47 -3.61 12.07
CA GLU A 217 9.51 -3.65 13.55
C GLU A 217 10.22 -4.88 14.08
N ALA A 218 10.73 -5.79 13.26
CA ALA A 218 11.61 -6.86 13.70
C ALA A 218 13.03 -6.62 13.22
N LEU A 219 13.20 -6.31 11.94
CA LEU A 219 14.48 -6.36 11.20
C LEU A 219 14.92 -5.02 10.60
N GLY A 220 14.13 -3.95 10.71
CA GLY A 220 14.43 -2.66 10.08
C GLY A 220 15.82 -2.11 10.43
N ALA A 221 16.22 -2.20 11.70
CA ALA A 221 17.57 -1.79 12.13
C ALA A 221 18.68 -2.62 11.48
N ASN A 222 18.46 -3.92 11.25
CA ASN A 222 19.40 -4.77 10.53
C ASN A 222 19.52 -4.36 9.06
N PHE A 223 18.41 -4.00 8.42
CA PHE A 223 18.44 -3.49 7.04
C PHE A 223 19.12 -2.13 6.93
N VAL A 224 19.00 -1.27 7.94
CA VAL A 224 19.78 -0.02 8.01
C VAL A 224 21.29 -0.31 8.07
N ALA A 225 21.72 -1.23 8.94
CA ALA A 225 23.13 -1.62 9.01
C ALA A 225 23.62 -2.26 7.69
N LEU A 226 22.77 -3.05 7.01
CA LEU A 226 23.08 -3.63 5.70
C LEU A 226 23.15 -2.58 4.59
N SER A 227 22.37 -1.51 4.66
CA SER A 227 22.47 -0.37 3.74
C SER A 227 23.85 0.27 3.83
N GLU A 228 24.37 0.47 5.03
CA GLU A 228 25.70 1.03 5.27
C GLU A 228 26.82 0.12 4.76
N SER A 229 26.72 -1.20 4.98
CA SER A 229 27.77 -2.14 4.57
C SER A 229 27.74 -2.51 3.08
N SER A 230 26.56 -2.51 2.45
CA SER A 230 26.39 -2.87 1.03
C SER A 230 26.46 -1.67 0.08
N GLY A 231 26.34 -0.45 0.59
CA GLY A 231 26.27 0.77 -0.20
C GLY A 231 24.93 0.98 -0.93
N ILE A 232 23.95 0.10 -0.74
CA ILE A 232 22.59 0.27 -1.29
C ILE A 232 21.87 1.33 -0.45
N PRO A 233 21.35 2.42 -1.04
CA PRO A 233 20.74 3.48 -0.24
C PRO A 233 19.39 3.05 0.35
N LEU A 234 19.08 3.58 1.53
CA LEU A 234 17.82 3.35 2.25
C LEU A 234 16.55 3.65 1.45
N ALA A 235 16.64 4.50 0.41
CA ALA A 235 15.54 4.73 -0.52
C ALA A 235 15.13 3.46 -1.28
N ALA A 236 16.09 2.61 -1.66
CA ALA A 236 15.81 1.34 -2.32
C ALA A 236 15.13 0.36 -1.35
N PHE A 237 15.64 0.23 -0.11
CA PHE A 237 15.01 -0.58 0.94
C PHE A 237 13.57 -0.14 1.20
N HIS A 238 13.32 1.16 1.34
CA HIS A 238 11.96 1.71 1.46
C HIS A 238 11.05 1.18 0.35
N ARG A 239 11.48 1.31 -0.91
CA ARG A 239 10.63 0.99 -2.04
C ARG A 239 10.44 -0.51 -2.20
N ILE A 240 11.47 -1.31 -1.93
CA ILE A 240 11.34 -2.77 -1.90
C ILE A 240 10.40 -3.20 -0.78
N ALA A 241 10.56 -2.72 0.46
CA ALA A 241 9.61 -3.00 1.54
C ALA A 241 8.17 -2.66 1.16
N SER A 242 7.94 -1.46 0.62
CA SER A 242 6.61 -1.01 0.18
C SER A 242 6.01 -1.96 -0.87
N MET A 243 6.73 -2.20 -1.98
CA MET A 243 6.26 -3.08 -3.06
C MET A 243 6.08 -4.54 -2.62
N SER A 244 7.00 -5.07 -1.81
CA SER A 244 6.97 -6.43 -1.29
C SER A 244 5.79 -6.70 -0.37
N SER A 245 5.22 -5.67 0.26
CA SER A 245 4.03 -5.86 1.09
C SER A 245 2.78 -6.22 0.29
N GLY A 246 2.72 -5.87 -1.01
CA GLY A 246 1.57 -6.13 -1.87
C GLY A 246 1.70 -7.40 -2.72
N GLY A 247 2.59 -8.32 -2.36
CA GLY A 247 2.75 -9.60 -3.06
C GLY A 247 1.89 -10.67 -2.41
N LEU A 248 2.43 -11.36 -1.40
CA LEU A 248 1.72 -12.46 -0.75
C LEU A 248 0.59 -12.00 0.19
N ASP A 249 0.32 -10.71 0.38
CA ASP A 249 -0.76 -10.28 1.26
C ASP A 249 -2.14 -10.73 0.78
N THR A 250 -2.38 -10.82 -0.53
CA THR A 250 -3.69 -11.17 -1.11
C THR A 250 -3.96 -12.67 -1.24
N LEU A 251 -3.41 -13.47 -0.32
CA LEU A 251 -3.74 -14.90 -0.20
C LEU A 251 -5.22 -15.13 0.20
N PRO A 252 -5.77 -16.37 0.12
CA PRO A 252 -7.23 -16.58 0.19
C PRO A 252 -7.90 -16.13 1.49
N HIS A 253 -7.12 -16.00 2.57
CA HIS A 253 -7.57 -15.59 3.90
C HIS A 253 -7.49 -14.07 4.12
N ASN A 254 -6.98 -13.30 3.16
CA ASN A 254 -6.91 -11.84 3.22
C ASN A 254 -8.32 -11.23 3.36
N GLY A 255 -8.51 -10.40 4.38
CA GLY A 255 -9.83 -9.83 4.70
C GLY A 255 -10.41 -8.93 3.60
N ALA A 256 -9.57 -8.23 2.84
CA ALA A 256 -10.00 -7.39 1.73
C ALA A 256 -10.37 -8.24 0.49
N VAL A 257 -9.73 -9.38 0.26
CA VAL A 257 -10.17 -10.39 -0.73
C VAL A 257 -11.53 -10.98 -0.34
N LEU A 258 -11.71 -11.35 0.93
CA LEU A 258 -13.00 -11.85 1.41
C LEU A 258 -14.12 -10.80 1.25
N THR A 259 -13.80 -9.53 1.54
CA THR A 259 -14.75 -8.42 1.37
C THR A 259 -15.08 -8.19 -0.11
N LEU A 260 -14.06 -8.21 -0.99
CA LEU A 260 -14.26 -8.09 -2.44
C LEU A 260 -15.23 -9.15 -2.92
N LEU A 261 -14.97 -10.43 -2.61
CA LEU A 261 -15.80 -11.55 -3.01
C LEU A 261 -17.23 -11.43 -2.47
N ALA A 262 -17.38 -11.02 -1.20
CA ALA A 262 -18.69 -10.83 -0.59
C ALA A 262 -19.50 -9.71 -1.26
N VAL A 263 -18.87 -8.57 -1.58
CA VAL A 263 -19.53 -7.41 -2.20
C VAL A 263 -19.85 -7.66 -3.67
N THR A 264 -18.99 -8.40 -4.38
CA THR A 264 -19.26 -8.80 -5.77
C THR A 264 -20.12 -10.06 -5.87
N ALA A 265 -20.49 -10.67 -4.74
CA ALA A 265 -21.20 -11.95 -4.65
C ALA A 265 -20.54 -13.07 -5.50
N MET A 266 -19.20 -13.11 -5.47
CA MET A 266 -18.37 -14.11 -6.14
C MET A 266 -17.78 -15.06 -5.09
N THR A 267 -17.33 -16.24 -5.52
CA THR A 267 -16.55 -17.15 -4.66
C THR A 267 -15.08 -17.15 -5.04
N HIS A 268 -14.22 -17.70 -4.18
CA HIS A 268 -12.82 -17.92 -4.54
C HIS A 268 -12.66 -18.74 -5.81
N LYS A 269 -13.54 -19.73 -6.04
CA LYS A 269 -13.49 -20.56 -7.24
C LYS A 269 -13.70 -19.74 -8.51
N ASP A 270 -14.51 -18.70 -8.43
CA ASP A 270 -14.88 -17.89 -9.59
C ASP A 270 -13.83 -16.85 -9.94
N SER A 271 -13.19 -16.24 -8.94
CA SER A 271 -12.35 -15.04 -9.15
C SER A 271 -10.92 -15.14 -8.63
N TYR A 272 -10.59 -16.11 -7.76
CA TYR A 272 -9.30 -16.08 -7.05
C TYR A 272 -8.09 -16.24 -7.96
N LEU A 273 -8.20 -17.00 -9.07
CA LEU A 273 -7.10 -17.10 -10.03
C LEU A 273 -6.72 -15.73 -10.58
N ASP A 274 -7.71 -14.92 -10.97
CA ASP A 274 -7.49 -13.60 -11.52
C ASP A 274 -6.97 -12.62 -10.46
N ILE A 275 -7.48 -12.74 -9.23
CA ILE A 275 -6.95 -11.99 -8.07
C ILE A 275 -5.49 -12.35 -7.82
N PHE A 276 -5.14 -13.64 -7.74
CA PHE A 276 -3.78 -14.10 -7.48
C PHE A 276 -2.79 -13.62 -8.56
N MET A 277 -3.17 -13.71 -9.83
CA MET A 277 -2.29 -13.29 -10.92
C MET A 277 -2.02 -11.79 -10.87
N VAL A 278 -3.08 -11.01 -10.71
CA VAL A 278 -3.02 -9.54 -10.68
C VAL A 278 -2.37 -9.01 -9.42
N ALA A 279 -2.73 -9.55 -8.26
CA ALA A 279 -2.45 -8.96 -6.95
C ALA A 279 -1.39 -9.70 -6.15
N THR A 280 -0.93 -10.87 -6.61
CA THR A 280 0.19 -11.58 -5.98
C THR A 280 1.34 -11.79 -6.95
N LEU A 281 1.11 -12.48 -8.07
CA LEU A 281 2.19 -12.89 -8.95
C LEU A 281 2.85 -11.70 -9.64
N ILE A 282 2.06 -10.82 -10.28
CA ILE A 282 2.58 -9.64 -10.97
C ILE A 282 3.30 -8.69 -10.00
N PRO A 283 2.78 -8.40 -8.79
CA PRO A 283 3.52 -7.63 -7.79
C PRO A 283 4.85 -8.27 -7.36
N ILE A 284 4.91 -9.60 -7.19
CA ILE A 284 6.18 -10.30 -6.93
C ILE A 284 7.16 -10.10 -8.09
N VAL A 285 6.70 -10.22 -9.33
CA VAL A 285 7.54 -9.94 -10.52
C VAL A 285 8.04 -8.49 -10.51
N SER A 286 7.18 -7.54 -10.15
CA SER A 286 7.56 -6.12 -10.00
C SER A 286 8.65 -5.92 -8.95
N VAL A 287 8.59 -6.64 -7.83
CA VAL A 287 9.63 -6.61 -6.78
C VAL A 287 10.95 -7.15 -7.32
N ILE A 288 10.93 -8.29 -8.02
CA ILE A 288 12.13 -8.88 -8.63
C ILE A 288 12.79 -7.87 -9.58
N VAL A 289 12.01 -7.19 -10.42
CA VAL A 289 12.53 -6.15 -11.31
C VAL A 289 13.10 -4.96 -10.52
N GLY A 290 12.42 -4.50 -9.47
CA GLY A 290 12.93 -3.44 -8.60
C GLY A 290 14.29 -3.79 -7.95
N ILE A 291 14.48 -5.04 -7.51
CA ILE A 291 15.74 -5.53 -6.95
C ILE A 291 16.85 -5.53 -8.03
N MET A 292 16.52 -5.96 -9.25
CA MET A 292 17.47 -5.91 -10.39
C MET A 292 17.85 -4.48 -10.75
N MET A 293 16.92 -3.53 -10.67
CA MET A 293 17.20 -2.10 -10.90
C MET A 293 18.15 -1.52 -9.86
N ALA A 294 17.95 -1.86 -8.59
CA ALA A 294 18.85 -1.44 -7.52
C ALA A 294 20.28 -1.99 -7.73
N ALA A 295 20.43 -3.20 -8.28
CA ALA A 295 21.73 -3.78 -8.61
C ALA A 295 22.50 -3.01 -9.70
N VAL A 296 21.82 -2.19 -10.50
CA VAL A 296 22.43 -1.30 -11.52
C VAL A 296 22.32 0.18 -11.14
N ASN A 297 22.09 0.50 -9.86
CA ASN A 297 21.95 1.86 -9.32
C ASN A 297 20.81 2.71 -9.94
N LEU A 298 19.75 2.07 -10.41
CA LEU A 298 18.52 2.75 -10.86
C LEU A 298 17.49 2.75 -9.72
N ILE A 299 17.42 3.85 -8.97
CA ILE A 299 16.65 3.98 -7.71
C ILE A 299 15.60 5.08 -7.84
#